data_AF-A0A6J2TDS0-F1
#
_entry.id   AF-A0A6J2TDS0-F1
#
_cell.length_a   1.000
_cell.length_b   1.000
_cell.length_c   1.000
_cell.angle_alpha   90.00
_cell.angle_beta   90.00
_cell.angle_gamma   90.00
#
_symmetry.space_group_name_H-M   'P 1'
#
loop_
_entity.id
_entity.type
_entity.pdbx_description
1 polymer ?
#
loop_
_entity_poly.entity_id
_entity_poly.type
_entity_poly.pdbx_seq_one_letter_code
_entity_poly.pdbx_strand_id
1 'polypeptide(L)'
;MMESINFNDFTQKERHDIITAFLIKMRQADSLASAQNFFEYYLKRFYKVPPILLNDIAYCQRAMKTHMSVYQQIVKVFAQQKDADMITKNRYLEELEEMLHELNAECQFLLLRLQDDIDEFCLAFTKQQLQPNQQMLQSVVSSALVPLICSAHNLMKPHHVLERPTEQELLQKYFTKGSGEQQREMSYSRSLLRAKQPSGKEMNCSKNPVRDTKALNATQNESEPPLATVQAVESSRLNLQAALKRARSKQLRASEVSGGENSPSANTASMAPPDKCKELFMYGFGLCTHTEHKRLSLARTMVKNP
;
A
#
# COMPACT_ATOMS: atom_id res chain seq x y z
N MET A 1 -45.31 -29.17 -18.27
CA MET A 1 -44.02 -28.47 -18.09
C MET A 1 -43.80 -28.39 -16.59
N MET A 2 -42.73 -28.98 -16.04
CA MET A 2 -42.35 -28.66 -14.65
C MET A 2 -41.76 -27.26 -14.67
N GLU A 3 -42.37 -26.33 -13.95
CA GLU A 3 -41.79 -25.01 -13.72
C GLU A 3 -40.42 -25.19 -13.04
N SER A 4 -39.38 -24.64 -13.65
CA SER A 4 -38.05 -24.67 -13.06
C SER A 4 -38.03 -23.74 -11.86
N ILE A 5 -37.89 -24.29 -10.66
CA ILE A 5 -37.75 -23.51 -9.43
C ILE A 5 -36.50 -22.63 -9.54
N ASN A 6 -36.68 -21.30 -9.49
CA ASN A 6 -35.58 -20.37 -9.42
C ASN A 6 -35.27 -20.06 -7.94
N PHE A 7 -34.12 -20.52 -7.45
CA PHE A 7 -33.75 -20.32 -6.05
C PHE A 7 -33.62 -18.84 -5.67
N ASN A 8 -33.40 -17.95 -6.63
CA ASN A 8 -33.33 -16.51 -6.38
C ASN A 8 -34.69 -15.89 -6.00
N ASP A 9 -35.79 -16.60 -6.21
CA ASP A 9 -37.14 -16.12 -5.84
C ASP A 9 -37.39 -16.24 -4.33
N PHE A 10 -36.58 -17.01 -3.61
CA PHE A 10 -36.65 -17.17 -2.16
C PHE A 10 -35.73 -16.18 -1.44
N THR A 11 -36.09 -15.81 -0.21
CA THR A 11 -35.20 -15.08 0.70
C THR A 11 -33.97 -15.91 1.08
N GLN A 12 -32.91 -15.27 1.57
CA GLN A 12 -31.70 -15.97 2.02
C GLN A 12 -32.00 -17.02 3.11
N LYS A 13 -32.90 -16.69 4.04
CA LYS A 13 -33.34 -17.60 5.09
C LYS A 13 -34.08 -18.81 4.52
N GLU A 14 -35.05 -18.58 3.63
CA GLU A 14 -35.80 -19.68 2.99
C GLU A 14 -34.88 -20.59 2.18
N ARG A 15 -33.94 -20.03 1.41
CA ARG A 15 -32.92 -20.83 0.71
C ARG A 15 -32.12 -21.68 1.68
N HIS A 16 -31.67 -21.10 2.80
CA HIS A 16 -30.92 -21.82 3.83
C HIS A 16 -31.72 -22.99 4.39
N ASP A 17 -32.99 -22.77 4.73
CA ASP A 17 -33.86 -23.78 5.31
C ASP A 17 -34.17 -24.91 4.31
N ILE A 18 -34.47 -24.56 3.05
CA ILE A 18 -34.71 -25.53 1.95
C ILE A 18 -33.47 -26.39 1.71
N ILE A 19 -32.29 -25.76 1.57
CA ILE A 19 -31.03 -26.47 1.32
C ILE A 19 -30.70 -27.37 2.52
N THR A 20 -30.84 -26.87 3.74
CA THR A 20 -30.57 -27.66 4.95
C THR A 20 -31.46 -28.89 5.03
N ALA A 21 -32.77 -28.72 4.80
CA ALA A 21 -33.71 -29.84 4.80
C ALA A 21 -33.39 -30.87 3.69
N PHE A 22 -33.02 -30.40 2.50
CA PHE A 22 -32.56 -31.28 1.42
C PHE A 22 -31.31 -32.08 1.83
N LEU A 23 -30.29 -31.41 2.35
CA LEU A 23 -29.02 -32.05 2.74
C LEU A 23 -29.20 -33.08 3.87
N ILE A 24 -30.08 -32.81 4.84
CA ILE A 24 -30.41 -33.78 5.90
C ILE A 24 -31.02 -35.05 5.29
N LYS A 25 -31.95 -34.92 4.34
CA LYS A 25 -32.56 -36.07 3.65
C LYS A 25 -31.52 -36.86 2.84
N MET A 26 -30.63 -36.15 2.13
CA MET A 26 -29.58 -36.80 1.34
C MET A 26 -28.60 -37.58 2.22
N ARG A 27 -28.30 -37.07 3.41
CA ARG A 27 -27.47 -37.80 4.40
C ARG A 27 -28.19 -39.04 4.93
N GLN A 28 -29.47 -38.93 5.27
CA GLN A 28 -30.27 -40.08 5.73
C GLN A 28 -30.37 -41.18 4.67
N ALA A 29 -30.29 -40.82 3.39
CA ALA A 29 -30.28 -41.74 2.25
C ALA A 29 -28.88 -42.21 1.82
N ASP A 30 -27.83 -41.91 2.61
CA ASP A 30 -26.42 -42.22 2.32
C ASP A 30 -25.95 -41.75 0.92
N SER A 31 -26.47 -40.60 0.48
CA SER A 31 -26.24 -40.08 -0.88
C SER A 31 -25.39 -38.79 -0.85
N LEU A 32 -24.26 -38.84 -0.12
CA LEU A 32 -23.37 -37.69 0.03
C LEU A 32 -22.79 -37.21 -1.32
N ALA A 33 -22.49 -38.12 -2.24
CA ALA A 33 -21.98 -37.79 -3.58
C ALA A 33 -22.99 -36.95 -4.37
N SER A 34 -24.28 -37.29 -4.30
CA SER A 34 -25.34 -36.51 -4.93
C SER A 34 -25.51 -35.15 -4.27
N ALA A 35 -25.34 -35.06 -2.95
CA ALA A 35 -25.35 -33.79 -2.22
C ALA A 35 -24.17 -32.89 -2.63
N GLN A 36 -22.98 -33.46 -2.84
CA GLN A 36 -21.81 -32.75 -3.36
C GLN A 36 -22.05 -32.25 -4.79
N ASN A 37 -22.58 -33.08 -5.68
CA ASN A 37 -22.93 -32.67 -7.05
C ASN A 37 -23.98 -31.54 -7.08
N PHE A 38 -24.97 -31.61 -6.17
CA PHE A 38 -25.94 -30.54 -6.01
C PHE A 38 -25.29 -29.24 -5.52
N PHE A 39 -24.37 -29.32 -4.54
CA PHE A 39 -23.63 -28.15 -4.07
C PHE A 39 -22.85 -27.49 -5.22
N GLU A 40 -22.12 -28.28 -6.00
CA GLU A 40 -21.36 -27.78 -7.15
C GLU A 40 -22.27 -27.09 -8.18
N TYR A 41 -23.37 -27.74 -8.54
CA TYR A 41 -24.38 -27.14 -9.42
C TYR A 41 -24.94 -25.82 -8.84
N TYR A 42 -25.29 -25.82 -7.56
CA TYR A 42 -25.92 -24.70 -6.89
C TYR A 42 -24.98 -23.48 -6.84
N LEU A 43 -23.73 -23.66 -6.43
CA LEU A 43 -22.74 -22.60 -6.41
C LEU A 43 -22.53 -22.03 -7.83
N LYS A 44 -22.32 -22.89 -8.83
CA LYS A 44 -22.09 -22.43 -10.22
C LYS A 44 -23.28 -21.66 -10.80
N ARG A 45 -24.50 -22.07 -10.47
CA ARG A 45 -25.71 -21.48 -11.04
C ARG A 45 -26.15 -20.21 -10.32
N PHE A 46 -26.08 -20.20 -8.99
CA PHE A 46 -26.74 -19.19 -8.16
C PHE A 46 -25.78 -18.23 -7.46
N TYR A 47 -24.51 -18.61 -7.22
CA TYR A 47 -23.57 -17.66 -6.64
C TYR A 47 -23.24 -16.56 -7.67
N LYS A 48 -23.31 -15.32 -7.22
CA LYS A 48 -22.93 -14.12 -7.98
C LYS A 48 -22.07 -13.26 -7.08
N VAL A 49 -20.85 -12.99 -7.52
CA VAL A 49 -19.95 -12.08 -6.81
C VAL A 49 -20.60 -10.70 -6.71
N PRO A 50 -20.63 -10.07 -5.53
CA PRO A 50 -21.21 -8.74 -5.37
C PRO A 50 -20.57 -7.74 -6.36
N PRO A 51 -21.37 -7.02 -7.18
CA PRO A 51 -20.84 -6.25 -8.31
C PRO A 51 -19.94 -5.10 -7.87
N ILE A 52 -20.21 -4.49 -6.72
CA ILE A 52 -19.39 -3.41 -6.16
C ILE A 52 -18.03 -3.95 -5.72
N LEU A 53 -18.03 -5.07 -4.97
CA LEU A 53 -16.80 -5.72 -4.52
C LEU A 53 -15.95 -6.19 -5.71
N LEU A 54 -16.60 -6.78 -6.70
CA LEU A 54 -15.98 -7.21 -7.96
C LEU A 54 -15.31 -6.03 -8.69
N ASN A 55 -15.99 -4.88 -8.74
CA ASN A 55 -15.47 -3.66 -9.34
C ASN A 55 -14.25 -3.14 -8.59
N ASP A 56 -14.32 -3.03 -7.26
CA ASP A 56 -13.21 -2.53 -6.45
C ASP A 56 -11.96 -3.43 -6.56
N ILE A 57 -12.13 -4.76 -6.55
CA ILE A 57 -11.01 -5.71 -6.72
C ILE A 57 -10.36 -5.50 -8.10
N ALA A 58 -11.17 -5.49 -9.16
CA ALA A 58 -10.64 -5.31 -10.51
C ALA A 58 -10.01 -3.92 -10.70
N TYR A 59 -10.51 -2.88 -10.00
CA TYR A 59 -9.93 -1.55 -9.99
C TYR A 59 -8.53 -1.57 -9.38
N CYS A 60 -8.37 -2.13 -8.17
CA CYS A 60 -7.08 -2.24 -7.50
C CYS A 60 -6.06 -2.99 -8.36
N GLN A 61 -6.46 -4.10 -8.99
CA GLN A 61 -5.60 -4.88 -9.87
C GLN A 61 -5.13 -4.08 -11.10
N ARG A 62 -6.02 -3.31 -11.73
CA ARG A 62 -5.66 -2.44 -12.87
C ARG A 62 -4.79 -1.27 -12.45
N ALA A 63 -5.05 -0.68 -11.28
CA ALA A 63 -4.23 0.37 -10.70
C ALA A 63 -2.81 -0.13 -10.39
N MET A 64 -2.67 -1.32 -9.77
CA MET A 64 -1.37 -1.94 -9.53
C MET A 64 -0.59 -2.16 -10.83
N LYS A 65 -1.23 -2.74 -11.86
CA LYS A 65 -0.62 -2.91 -13.19
C LYS A 65 -0.12 -1.59 -13.76
N THR A 66 -0.90 -0.53 -13.62
CA THR A 66 -0.56 0.81 -14.10
C THR A 66 0.67 1.37 -13.38
N HIS A 67 0.69 1.31 -12.04
CA HIS A 67 1.82 1.79 -11.24
C HIS A 67 3.10 0.98 -11.52
N MET A 68 2.99 -0.35 -11.66
CA MET A 68 4.11 -1.21 -12.06
C MET A 68 4.62 -0.89 -13.46
N SER A 69 3.73 -0.60 -14.42
CA SER A 69 4.12 -0.18 -15.78
C SER A 69 4.96 1.09 -15.73
N VAL A 70 4.48 2.11 -15.01
CA VAL A 70 5.18 3.39 -14.86
C VAL A 70 6.52 3.20 -14.14
N TYR A 71 6.57 2.41 -13.05
CA TYR A 71 7.81 2.07 -12.37
C TYR A 71 8.85 1.50 -13.34
N GLN A 72 8.46 0.51 -14.15
CA GLN A 72 9.34 -0.08 -15.15
C GLN A 72 9.78 0.92 -16.22
N GLN A 73 8.90 1.84 -16.64
CA GLN A 73 9.24 2.90 -17.57
C GLN A 73 10.28 3.85 -16.99
N ILE A 74 10.14 4.27 -15.72
CA ILE A 74 11.13 5.13 -15.04
C ILE A 74 12.49 4.42 -15.02
N VAL A 75 12.53 3.16 -14.59
CA VAL A 75 13.78 2.38 -14.58
C VAL A 75 14.43 2.33 -15.96
N LYS A 76 13.64 2.09 -17.03
CA LYS A 76 14.13 2.02 -18.41
C LYS A 76 14.67 3.36 -18.90
N VAL A 77 13.94 4.47 -18.68
CA VAL A 77 14.34 5.80 -19.13
C VAL A 77 15.62 6.27 -18.44
N PHE A 78 15.74 6.07 -17.12
CA PHE A 78 16.95 6.44 -16.39
C PHE A 78 18.16 5.57 -16.77
N ALA A 79 17.96 4.32 -17.15
CA ALA A 79 19.05 3.46 -17.63
C ALA A 79 19.64 3.91 -18.98
N GLN A 80 18.87 4.68 -19.78
CA GLN A 80 19.31 5.19 -21.08
C GLN A 80 20.02 6.54 -20.99
N GLN A 81 19.93 7.23 -19.84
CA GLN A 81 20.53 8.55 -19.62
C GLN A 81 21.88 8.40 -18.91
N LYS A 82 22.96 8.89 -19.53
CA LYS A 82 24.32 8.80 -18.96
C LYS A 82 24.50 9.67 -17.71
N ASP A 83 23.80 10.80 -17.66
CA ASP A 83 23.88 11.79 -16.56
C ASP A 83 22.59 11.79 -15.71
N ALA A 84 21.94 10.64 -15.60
CA ALA A 84 20.65 10.54 -14.90
C ALA A 84 20.81 10.80 -13.39
N ASP A 85 19.95 11.65 -12.82
CA ASP A 85 19.93 11.90 -11.38
C ASP A 85 19.33 10.70 -10.62
N MET A 86 20.21 9.87 -10.08
CA MET A 86 19.84 8.66 -9.32
C MET A 86 19.07 8.99 -8.03
N ILE A 87 19.25 10.18 -7.44
CA ILE A 87 18.51 10.59 -6.25
C ILE A 87 17.04 10.81 -6.61
N THR A 88 16.79 11.58 -7.67
CA THR A 88 15.43 11.79 -8.18
C THR A 88 14.77 10.49 -8.61
N LYS A 89 15.52 9.61 -9.30
CA LYS A 89 15.04 8.26 -9.66
C LYS A 89 14.56 7.50 -8.43
N ASN A 90 15.42 7.35 -7.42
CA ASN A 90 15.11 6.55 -6.24
C ASN A 90 13.89 7.11 -5.51
N ARG A 91 13.79 8.44 -5.37
CA ARG A 91 12.59 9.06 -4.79
C ARG A 91 11.32 8.69 -5.57
N TYR A 92 11.33 8.76 -6.89
CA TYR A 92 10.15 8.38 -7.69
C TYR A 92 9.79 6.89 -7.54
N LEU A 93 10.79 6.02 -7.43
CA LEU A 93 10.57 4.59 -7.23
C LEU A 93 10.03 4.30 -5.83
N GLU A 94 10.55 4.96 -4.80
CA GLU A 94 10.06 4.86 -3.41
C GLU A 94 8.60 5.31 -3.31
N GLU A 95 8.23 6.45 -3.91
CA GLU A 95 6.84 6.93 -3.96
C GLU A 95 5.91 5.91 -4.64
N LEU A 96 6.33 5.31 -5.75
CA LEU A 96 5.54 4.29 -6.44
C LEU A 96 5.45 2.98 -5.65
N GLU A 97 6.52 2.58 -4.95
CA GLU A 97 6.54 1.38 -4.10
C GLU A 97 5.61 1.52 -2.90
N GLU A 98 5.57 2.69 -2.27
CA GLU A 98 4.60 2.99 -1.19
C GLU A 98 3.16 2.87 -1.69
N MET A 99 2.84 3.49 -2.83
CA MET A 99 1.51 3.37 -3.45
C MET A 99 1.15 1.92 -3.83
N LEU A 100 2.12 1.15 -4.32
CA LEU A 100 1.93 -0.27 -4.64
C LEU A 100 1.67 -1.11 -3.39
N HIS A 101 2.32 -0.78 -2.26
CA HIS A 101 2.08 -1.44 -0.98
C HIS A 101 0.66 -1.16 -0.47
N GLU A 102 0.20 0.09 -0.51
CA GLU A 102 -1.17 0.47 -0.15
C GLU A 102 -2.20 -0.23 -1.04
N LEU A 103 -2.03 -0.17 -2.36
CA LEU A 103 -2.92 -0.82 -3.33
C LEU A 103 -3.01 -2.34 -3.14
N ASN A 104 -1.88 -2.98 -2.86
CA ASN A 104 -1.88 -4.41 -2.59
C ASN A 104 -2.61 -4.71 -1.28
N ALA A 105 -2.38 -3.94 -0.21
CA ALA A 105 -3.08 -4.12 1.06
C ALA A 105 -4.60 -3.97 0.91
N GLU A 106 -5.06 -2.94 0.19
CA GLU A 106 -6.47 -2.75 -0.14
C GLU A 106 -7.03 -3.94 -0.94
N CYS A 107 -6.31 -4.38 -1.97
CA CYS A 107 -6.75 -5.52 -2.77
C CYS A 107 -6.87 -6.81 -1.94
N GLN A 108 -5.92 -7.07 -1.03
CA GLN A 108 -5.97 -8.24 -0.14
C GLN A 108 -7.17 -8.15 0.81
N PHE A 109 -7.45 -6.98 1.36
CA PHE A 109 -8.63 -6.77 2.21
C PHE A 109 -9.93 -7.07 1.44
N LEU A 110 -10.04 -6.62 0.19
CA LEU A 110 -11.21 -6.93 -0.65
C LEU A 110 -11.33 -8.43 -0.97
N LEU A 111 -10.20 -9.13 -1.17
CA LEU A 111 -10.21 -10.59 -1.37
C LEU A 111 -10.66 -11.34 -0.12
N LEU A 112 -10.31 -10.87 1.08
CA LEU A 112 -10.84 -11.43 2.34
C LEU A 112 -12.35 -11.24 2.44
N ARG A 113 -12.85 -10.05 2.10
CA ARG A 113 -14.31 -9.80 2.06
C ARG A 113 -15.03 -10.69 1.05
N LEU A 114 -14.38 -10.99 -0.08
CA LEU A 114 -14.92 -11.91 -1.08
C LEU A 114 -14.97 -13.34 -0.53
N GLN A 115 -13.94 -13.75 0.19
CA GLN A 115 -13.92 -15.05 0.87
C GLN A 115 -15.04 -15.16 1.90
N ASP A 116 -15.24 -14.13 2.74
CA ASP A 116 -16.33 -14.09 3.72
C ASP A 116 -17.72 -14.21 3.05
N ASP A 117 -17.94 -13.50 1.94
CA ASP A 117 -19.19 -13.55 1.16
C ASP A 117 -19.45 -14.96 0.57
N ILE A 118 -18.40 -15.60 0.06
CA ILE A 118 -18.46 -16.98 -0.43
C ILE A 118 -18.78 -17.95 0.71
N ASP A 119 -18.11 -17.80 1.85
CA ASP A 119 -18.28 -18.68 3.00
C ASP A 119 -19.68 -18.56 3.60
N GLU A 120 -20.23 -17.34 3.65
CA GLU A 120 -21.61 -17.10 4.03
C GLU A 120 -22.59 -17.80 3.07
N PHE A 121 -22.35 -17.68 1.76
CA PHE A 121 -23.17 -18.38 0.75
C PHE A 121 -23.10 -19.91 0.90
N CYS A 122 -21.92 -20.44 1.24
CA CYS A 122 -21.68 -21.87 1.38
C CYS A 122 -22.09 -22.45 2.75
N LEU A 123 -22.50 -21.61 3.71
CA LEU A 123 -22.68 -21.98 5.12
C LEU A 123 -23.62 -23.18 5.34
N ALA A 124 -24.70 -23.28 4.56
CA ALA A 124 -25.65 -24.39 4.67
C ALA A 124 -25.00 -25.74 4.33
N PHE A 125 -24.07 -25.76 3.37
CA PHE A 125 -23.36 -26.95 2.90
C PHE A 125 -22.22 -27.31 3.85
N THR A 126 -21.44 -26.33 4.28
CA THR A 126 -20.29 -26.54 5.19
C THR A 126 -20.72 -27.02 6.57
N LYS A 127 -21.85 -26.54 7.10
CA LYS A 127 -22.48 -27.10 8.32
C LYS A 127 -22.83 -28.58 8.20
N GLN A 128 -23.04 -29.07 6.98
CA GLN A 128 -23.29 -30.47 6.67
C GLN A 128 -22.02 -31.23 6.25
N GLN A 129 -20.83 -30.67 6.55
CA GLN A 129 -19.51 -31.24 6.24
C GLN A 129 -19.22 -31.40 4.73
N LEU A 130 -20.00 -30.74 3.87
CA LEU A 130 -19.67 -30.63 2.45
C LEU A 130 -18.68 -29.48 2.25
N GLN A 131 -17.67 -29.71 1.42
CA GLN A 131 -16.64 -28.71 1.14
C GLN A 131 -16.78 -28.19 -0.29
N PRO A 132 -16.70 -26.87 -0.51
CA PRO A 132 -16.71 -26.34 -1.86
C PRO A 132 -15.47 -26.83 -2.61
N ASN A 133 -15.69 -27.25 -3.85
CA ASN A 133 -14.61 -27.59 -4.74
C ASN A 133 -13.81 -26.32 -5.08
N GLN A 134 -12.58 -26.24 -4.56
CA GLN A 134 -11.72 -25.07 -4.68
C GLN A 134 -11.46 -24.69 -6.15
N GLN A 135 -11.29 -25.67 -7.04
CA GLN A 135 -11.09 -25.40 -8.47
C GLN A 135 -12.35 -24.80 -9.10
N MET A 136 -13.52 -25.27 -8.70
CA MET A 136 -14.79 -24.73 -9.19
C MET A 136 -15.01 -23.31 -8.66
N LEU A 137 -14.71 -23.05 -7.38
CA LEU A 137 -14.82 -21.72 -6.79
C LEU A 137 -13.89 -20.73 -7.51
N GLN A 138 -12.63 -21.13 -7.72
CA GLN A 138 -11.67 -20.36 -8.52
C GLN A 138 -12.20 -20.09 -9.93
N SER A 139 -12.82 -21.07 -10.57
CA SER A 139 -13.42 -20.90 -11.90
C SER A 139 -14.56 -19.88 -11.89
N VAL A 140 -15.46 -19.93 -10.89
CA VAL A 140 -16.58 -18.99 -10.77
C VAL A 140 -16.06 -17.57 -10.55
N VAL A 141 -15.17 -17.38 -9.58
CA VAL A 141 -14.58 -16.08 -9.25
C VAL A 141 -13.75 -15.53 -10.42
N SER A 142 -12.89 -16.35 -11.03
CA SER A 142 -12.04 -15.92 -12.14
C SER A 142 -12.86 -15.57 -13.38
N SER A 143 -13.96 -16.31 -13.65
CA SER A 143 -14.85 -15.99 -14.77
C SER A 143 -15.52 -14.62 -14.64
N ALA A 144 -15.69 -14.14 -13.42
CA ALA A 144 -16.23 -12.81 -13.13
C ALA A 144 -15.14 -11.72 -13.11
N LEU A 145 -14.00 -11.97 -12.45
CA LEU A 145 -12.95 -10.98 -12.22
C LEU A 145 -12.05 -10.75 -13.44
N VAL A 146 -11.55 -11.81 -14.06
CA VAL A 146 -10.50 -11.73 -15.10
C VAL A 146 -10.93 -10.86 -16.29
N PRO A 147 -12.16 -10.98 -16.84
CA PRO A 147 -12.59 -10.13 -17.94
C PRO A 147 -12.57 -8.64 -17.58
N LEU A 148 -12.89 -8.28 -16.34
CA LEU A 148 -12.88 -6.90 -15.87
C LEU A 148 -11.47 -6.36 -15.72
N ILE A 149 -10.55 -7.17 -15.18
CA ILE A 149 -9.14 -6.80 -15.02
C ILE A 149 -8.47 -6.61 -16.38
N CYS A 150 -8.75 -7.51 -17.33
CA CYS A 150 -8.12 -7.52 -18.65
C CYS A 150 -8.74 -6.53 -19.65
N SER A 151 -9.97 -6.06 -19.41
CA SER A 151 -10.62 -5.09 -20.30
C SER A 151 -9.81 -3.80 -20.38
N ALA A 152 -9.56 -3.31 -21.60
CA ALA A 152 -8.88 -2.03 -21.82
C ALA A 152 -9.86 -0.84 -21.83
N HIS A 153 -11.13 -1.06 -22.16
CA HIS A 153 -12.07 -0.01 -22.55
C HIS A 153 -13.09 0.37 -21.46
N ASN A 154 -13.15 -0.38 -20.36
CA ASN A 154 -14.08 -0.09 -19.29
C ASN A 154 -13.48 0.95 -18.35
N LEU A 155 -14.04 2.16 -18.35
CA LEU A 155 -13.77 3.14 -17.29
C LEU A 155 -14.37 2.57 -15.99
N MET A 156 -13.53 2.20 -15.04
CA MET A 156 -13.97 1.68 -13.75
C MET A 156 -13.79 2.76 -12.71
N LYS A 157 -14.86 3.05 -11.95
CA LYS A 157 -14.82 3.95 -10.82
C LYS A 157 -14.85 3.15 -9.52
N PRO A 158 -13.90 3.36 -8.60
CA PRO A 158 -13.92 2.68 -7.32
C PRO A 158 -15.07 3.18 -6.45
N HIS A 159 -15.56 2.31 -5.56
CA HIS A 159 -16.65 2.59 -4.64
C HIS A 159 -16.16 2.68 -3.19
N HIS A 160 -15.40 1.68 -2.72
CA HIS A 160 -14.88 1.66 -1.35
C HIS A 160 -13.37 1.89 -1.24
N VAL A 161 -12.67 1.91 -2.37
CA VAL A 161 -11.22 2.16 -2.41
C VAL A 161 -10.93 3.55 -2.93
N LEU A 162 -9.74 4.04 -2.60
CA LEU A 162 -9.31 5.37 -3.01
C LEU A 162 -9.04 5.41 -4.52
N GLU A 163 -9.49 6.48 -5.16
CA GLU A 163 -9.17 6.74 -6.56
C GLU A 163 -7.67 7.03 -6.70
N ARG A 164 -7.07 6.41 -7.72
CA ARG A 164 -5.65 6.48 -8.03
C ARG A 164 -5.42 7.23 -9.33
N PRO A 165 -4.24 7.87 -9.47
CA PRO A 165 -3.83 8.47 -10.73
C PRO A 165 -3.83 7.46 -11.87
N THR A 166 -4.29 7.91 -13.02
CA THR A 166 -4.24 7.19 -14.30
C THR A 166 -2.79 7.09 -14.82
N GLU A 167 -2.56 6.21 -15.79
CA GLU A 167 -1.24 6.11 -16.43
C GLU A 167 -0.79 7.47 -16.99
N GLN A 168 -1.68 8.19 -17.66
CA GLN A 168 -1.37 9.51 -18.23
C GLN A 168 -0.97 10.52 -17.16
N GLU A 169 -1.67 10.57 -16.03
CA GLU A 169 -1.35 11.49 -14.93
C GLU A 169 0.00 11.14 -14.27
N LEU A 170 0.29 9.85 -14.09
CA LEU A 170 1.58 9.40 -13.58
C LEU A 170 2.71 9.70 -14.56
N LEU A 171 2.50 9.45 -15.86
CA LEU A 171 3.48 9.78 -16.89
C LEU A 171 3.72 11.29 -16.93
N GLN A 172 2.66 12.07 -16.77
CA GLN A 172 2.77 13.51 -16.70
C GLN A 172 3.61 13.94 -15.48
N LYS A 173 3.35 13.37 -14.31
CA LYS A 173 4.06 13.63 -13.06
C LYS A 173 5.57 13.33 -13.16
N TYR A 174 5.95 12.19 -13.74
CA TYR A 174 7.35 11.73 -13.71
C TYR A 174 8.17 12.05 -14.96
N PHE A 175 7.54 12.24 -16.12
CA PHE A 175 8.25 12.47 -17.39
C PHE A 175 8.05 13.85 -18.00
N THR A 176 7.07 14.63 -17.55
CA THR A 176 6.93 16.00 -18.04
C THR A 176 7.91 16.89 -17.29
N LYS A 177 8.94 17.38 -18.00
CA LYS A 177 9.84 18.41 -17.48
C LYS A 177 9.05 19.71 -17.24
N GLY A 178 8.54 19.87 -16.02
CA GLY A 178 8.03 21.12 -15.48
C GLY A 178 9.13 21.89 -14.75
N SER A 179 9.92 22.65 -15.49
CA SER A 179 10.73 23.75 -15.00
C SER A 179 9.96 24.63 -14.00
N GLY A 180 10.28 24.54 -12.69
CA GLY A 180 9.90 25.57 -11.71
C GLY A 180 9.23 25.14 -10.39
N GLU A 181 8.85 23.88 -10.19
CA GLU A 181 8.08 23.51 -8.96
C GLU A 181 8.94 23.08 -7.77
N GLN A 182 10.17 22.60 -7.98
CA GLN A 182 11.11 22.34 -6.88
C GLN A 182 11.59 23.63 -6.17
N GLN A 183 11.37 24.80 -6.76
CA GLN A 183 11.57 26.09 -6.08
C GLN A 183 10.36 26.53 -5.23
N ARG A 184 9.15 26.00 -5.47
CA ARG A 184 7.95 26.43 -4.73
C ARG A 184 7.81 25.75 -3.38
N GLU A 185 8.13 24.46 -3.24
CA GLU A 185 8.13 23.80 -1.93
C GLU A 185 9.22 24.35 -0.99
N MET A 186 10.41 24.65 -1.52
CA MET A 186 11.46 25.36 -0.76
C MET A 186 11.11 26.82 -0.44
N SER A 187 10.24 27.47 -1.24
CA SER A 187 9.75 28.82 -0.94
C SER A 187 8.70 28.82 0.17
N TYR A 188 7.83 27.80 0.24
CA TYR A 188 6.79 27.67 1.26
C TYR A 188 7.39 27.43 2.65
N SER A 189 8.44 26.62 2.74
CA SER A 189 9.18 26.38 4.00
C SER A 189 9.93 27.62 4.51
N ARG A 190 10.41 28.51 3.62
CA ARG A 190 11.02 29.81 4.03
C ARG A 190 9.99 30.82 4.53
N SER A 191 8.80 30.86 3.94
CA SER A 191 7.73 31.76 4.40
C SER A 191 7.11 31.33 5.74
N LEU A 192 7.11 30.04 6.08
CA LEU A 192 6.61 29.53 7.37
C LEU A 192 7.59 29.77 8.54
N LEU A 193 8.89 29.96 8.28
CA LEU A 193 9.89 30.24 9.31
C LEU A 193 9.97 31.73 9.72
N ARG A 194 9.28 32.64 9.01
CA ARG A 194 9.24 34.08 9.34
C ARG A 194 7.99 34.48 10.14
N ALA A 195 7.09 33.55 10.42
CA ALA A 195 5.86 33.78 11.16
C ALA A 195 5.85 33.01 12.48
N LYS A 196 6.71 33.41 13.43
CA LYS A 196 6.54 33.22 14.88
C LYS A 196 7.79 33.71 15.63
N GLN A 197 7.76 34.97 16.09
CA GLN A 197 8.09 35.29 17.48
C GLN A 197 7.36 36.57 17.92
N PRO A 198 7.05 36.69 19.23
CA PRO A 198 5.82 37.31 19.71
C PRO A 198 6.01 38.68 20.35
N SER A 199 4.86 39.31 20.59
CA SER A 199 4.62 40.62 21.16
C SER A 199 5.21 40.87 22.55
N GLY A 200 5.63 42.11 22.80
CA GLY A 200 5.52 42.81 24.07
C GLY A 200 4.92 44.20 23.84
N LYS A 201 3.74 44.45 24.41
CA LYS A 201 3.00 45.74 24.45
C LYS A 201 3.69 46.69 25.47
N GLU A 202 3.51 48.03 25.52
CA GLU A 202 2.27 48.81 25.62
C GLU A 202 2.48 50.33 25.37
N MET A 203 1.34 50.98 25.06
CA MET A 203 0.96 52.38 25.29
C MET A 203 1.76 53.53 24.63
N ASN A 204 1.15 54.23 23.67
CA ASN A 204 0.40 55.45 24.00
C ASN A 204 -0.42 56.05 22.84
N CYS A 205 -1.38 56.87 23.24
CA CYS A 205 -2.48 57.46 22.50
C CYS A 205 -2.08 58.68 21.62
N SER A 206 -2.68 58.75 20.43
CA SER A 206 -3.17 59.95 19.70
C SER A 206 -2.35 61.26 19.69
N LYS A 207 -1.90 61.67 18.48
CA LYS A 207 -2.21 62.98 17.81
C LYS A 207 -1.39 63.16 16.52
N ASN A 208 -2.07 63.61 15.46
CA ASN A 208 -1.55 64.07 14.16
C ASN A 208 -0.76 65.41 14.28
N PRO A 209 -0.34 66.06 13.17
CA PRO A 209 0.56 65.68 12.06
C PRO A 209 1.69 66.74 11.86
N VAL A 210 2.40 66.73 10.71
CA VAL A 210 2.96 67.90 9.95
C VAL A 210 4.47 67.84 9.57
N ARG A 211 4.69 67.85 8.24
CA ARG A 211 5.72 68.48 7.37
C ARG A 211 7.23 68.15 7.39
N ASP A 212 7.66 67.88 6.16
CA ASP A 212 8.70 68.52 5.33
C ASP A 212 10.20 68.20 5.45
N THR A 213 10.78 68.16 4.23
CA THR A 213 12.17 68.44 3.79
C THR A 213 13.24 67.39 4.09
N LYS A 214 13.82 66.70 3.08
CA LYS A 214 14.76 67.09 1.98
C LYS A 214 16.24 66.96 2.38
N ALA A 215 17.03 66.48 1.42
CA ALA A 215 18.50 66.52 1.28
C ALA A 215 19.27 65.55 2.20
N LEU A 216 20.46 65.02 1.88
CA LEU A 216 21.26 64.70 0.68
C LEU A 216 22.58 64.09 1.25
N ASN A 217 23.42 63.49 0.40
CA ASN A 217 24.82 63.09 0.61
C ASN A 217 25.04 61.73 1.32
N ALA A 218 25.50 60.68 0.65
CA ALA A 218 26.81 60.43 0.02
C ALA A 218 27.90 60.01 1.02
N THR A 219 28.40 58.77 0.91
CA THR A 219 29.80 58.39 0.58
C THR A 219 30.13 56.97 1.09
N GLN A 220 31.02 56.33 0.34
CA GLN A 220 31.57 54.97 0.33
C GLN A 220 32.06 54.39 1.67
N ASN A 221 32.08 53.05 1.80
CA ASN A 221 33.32 52.27 1.93
C ASN A 221 33.10 50.74 2.02
N GLU A 222 34.00 50.02 1.35
CA GLU A 222 34.20 48.57 1.40
C GLU A 222 34.66 48.09 2.78
N SER A 223 34.29 46.86 3.18
CA SER A 223 35.14 45.95 3.97
C SER A 223 34.53 44.54 4.03
N GLU A 224 35.42 43.55 3.92
CA GLU A 224 35.19 42.09 3.94
C GLU A 224 34.45 41.57 5.19
N PRO A 225 33.80 40.39 5.12
CA PRO A 225 33.06 39.83 6.26
C PRO A 225 33.99 39.12 7.28
N PRO A 226 33.68 39.21 8.60
CA PRO A 226 34.54 38.71 9.66
C PRO A 226 34.40 37.20 9.90
N LEU A 227 35.53 36.60 10.29
CA LEU A 227 35.83 35.20 10.64
C LEU A 227 34.91 34.50 11.68
N ALA A 228 33.83 35.11 12.14
CA ALA A 228 33.04 34.64 13.29
C ALA A 228 31.97 33.58 12.96
N THR A 229 31.64 33.36 11.68
CA THR A 229 30.61 32.39 11.25
C THR A 229 31.15 30.97 11.10
N VAL A 230 32.46 30.80 10.91
CA VAL A 230 33.09 29.48 10.71
C VAL A 230 33.21 28.70 12.03
N GLN A 231 33.56 29.38 13.13
CA GLN A 231 33.69 28.74 14.45
C GLN A 231 32.36 28.19 14.99
N ALA A 232 31.23 28.86 14.70
CA ALA A 232 29.91 28.38 15.13
C ALA A 232 29.49 27.11 14.38
N VAL A 233 29.81 27.03 13.09
CA VAL A 233 29.52 25.86 12.23
C VAL A 233 30.42 24.67 12.60
N GLU A 234 31.70 24.91 12.90
CA GLU A 234 32.62 23.87 13.35
C GLU A 234 32.23 23.31 14.73
N SER A 235 31.82 24.18 15.65
CA SER A 235 31.34 23.77 16.98
C SER A 235 30.06 22.92 16.88
N SER A 236 29.14 23.28 15.98
CA SER A 236 27.93 22.51 15.70
C SER A 236 28.25 21.14 15.09
N ARG A 237 29.20 21.09 14.15
CA ARG A 237 29.64 19.86 13.47
C ARG A 237 30.34 18.88 14.43
N LEU A 238 31.18 19.39 15.33
CA LEU A 238 31.82 18.58 16.38
C LEU A 238 30.79 17.99 17.36
N ASN A 239 29.79 18.79 17.73
CA ASN A 239 28.74 18.33 18.65
C ASN A 239 27.86 17.25 18.02
N LEU A 240 27.53 17.39 16.73
CA LEU A 240 26.79 16.37 15.96
C LEU A 240 27.59 15.07 15.85
N GLN A 241 28.90 15.15 15.56
CA GLN A 241 29.76 13.95 15.51
C GLN A 241 29.86 13.26 16.87
N ALA A 242 29.94 14.02 17.97
CA ALA A 242 29.96 13.47 19.32
C ALA A 242 28.61 12.83 19.71
N ALA A 243 27.48 13.37 19.24
CA ALA A 243 26.16 12.80 19.44
C ALA A 243 25.98 11.49 18.66
N LEU A 244 26.45 11.44 17.41
CA LEU A 244 26.41 10.24 16.57
C LEU A 244 27.31 9.12 17.12
N LYS A 245 28.50 9.46 17.65
CA LYS A 245 29.35 8.47 18.35
C LYS A 245 28.66 7.91 19.59
N ARG A 246 28.00 8.76 20.39
CA ARG A 246 27.22 8.32 21.57
C ARG A 246 26.04 7.40 21.18
N ALA A 247 25.36 7.68 20.07
CA ALA A 247 24.28 6.84 19.56
C ALA A 247 24.78 5.47 19.09
N ARG A 248 25.90 5.43 18.36
CA ARG A 248 26.51 4.16 17.89
C ARG A 248 27.06 3.31 19.03
N SER A 249 27.68 3.92 20.04
CA SER A 249 28.15 3.18 21.22
C SER A 249 27.00 2.63 22.07
N LYS A 250 25.83 3.28 22.10
CA LYS A 250 24.61 2.72 22.71
C LYS A 250 24.05 1.54 21.92
N GLN A 251 24.18 1.56 20.59
CA GLN A 251 23.72 0.48 19.71
C GLN A 251 24.61 -0.77 19.81
N LEU A 252 25.93 -0.60 19.98
CA LEU A 252 26.87 -1.72 20.16
C LEU A 252 26.74 -2.40 21.53
N ARG A 253 26.40 -1.65 22.59
CA ARG A 253 26.15 -2.23 23.93
C ARG A 253 24.82 -2.99 24.05
N ALA A 254 23.88 -2.77 23.13
CA ALA A 254 22.62 -3.50 23.09
C ALA A 254 22.76 -4.90 22.42
N SER A 255 23.86 -5.16 21.73
CA SER A 255 24.12 -6.39 20.97
C SER A 255 24.95 -7.45 21.71
N GLU A 256 25.49 -7.16 22.89
CA GLU A 256 26.38 -8.09 23.63
C GLU A 256 25.69 -8.88 24.77
N VAL A 257 24.38 -8.74 25.00
CA VAL A 257 23.70 -9.32 26.19
C VAL A 257 22.57 -10.32 25.86
N SER A 258 22.64 -11.09 24.77
CA SER A 258 21.67 -12.19 24.59
C SER A 258 22.28 -13.45 23.95
N GLY A 259 22.97 -14.23 24.78
CA GLY A 259 23.19 -15.66 24.58
C GLY A 259 22.83 -16.40 25.86
N GLY A 260 21.87 -17.33 25.80
CA GLY A 260 21.45 -18.18 26.93
C GLY A 260 19.99 -18.62 26.85
N GLU A 261 19.74 -19.89 27.14
CA GLU A 261 18.61 -20.74 26.72
C GLU A 261 17.39 -20.77 27.67
N ASN A 262 16.30 -21.39 27.17
CA ASN A 262 15.13 -22.05 27.81
C ASN A 262 13.82 -21.26 28.09
N SER A 263 12.74 -21.88 27.57
CA SER A 263 11.29 -21.56 27.54
C SER A 263 10.59 -21.31 28.90
N PRO A 264 9.25 -21.13 28.96
CA PRO A 264 8.37 -20.17 28.28
C PRO A 264 7.54 -19.35 29.31
N SER A 265 7.30 -18.05 29.08
CA SER A 265 6.21 -17.34 29.77
C SER A 265 5.75 -16.09 29.03
N ALA A 266 4.48 -15.81 29.20
CA ALA A 266 3.69 -14.79 28.52
C ALA A 266 4.15 -13.35 28.80
N ASN A 267 3.74 -12.48 27.89
CA ASN A 267 3.72 -11.02 27.96
C ASN A 267 5.08 -10.31 27.94
N THR A 268 5.49 -9.88 26.75
CA THR A 268 5.93 -8.50 26.51
C THR A 268 6.05 -8.24 25.02
N ALA A 269 5.40 -7.18 24.56
CA ALA A 269 5.62 -6.60 23.25
C ALA A 269 7.09 -6.16 23.14
N SER A 270 7.89 -6.89 22.36
CA SER A 270 9.25 -6.53 22.01
C SER A 270 9.36 -6.47 20.50
N MET A 271 9.62 -5.25 20.00
CA MET A 271 9.78 -4.92 18.59
C MET A 271 10.87 -5.80 17.97
N ALA A 272 10.44 -6.78 17.19
CA ALA A 272 11.31 -7.47 16.25
C ALA A 272 11.92 -6.44 15.28
N PRO A 273 13.19 -6.63 14.85
CA PRO A 273 13.78 -5.78 13.83
C PRO A 273 12.88 -5.77 12.58
N PRO A 274 12.68 -4.60 11.93
CA PRO A 274 11.59 -4.37 10.98
C PRO A 274 11.53 -5.39 9.83
N ASP A 275 12.68 -5.94 9.43
CA ASP A 275 12.76 -6.94 8.36
C ASP A 275 12.19 -8.31 8.75
N LYS A 276 12.27 -8.71 10.03
CA LYS A 276 11.77 -10.02 10.48
C LYS A 276 10.25 -10.06 10.65
N CYS A 277 9.61 -8.93 10.99
CA CYS A 277 8.15 -8.87 11.08
C CYS A 277 7.48 -9.01 9.71
N LYS A 278 8.08 -8.41 8.68
CA LYS A 278 7.62 -8.52 7.29
C LYS A 278 7.75 -9.95 6.77
N GLU A 279 8.87 -10.62 7.03
CA GLU A 279 9.08 -12.01 6.59
C GLU A 279 8.18 -13.02 7.34
N LEU A 280 8.01 -12.86 8.66
CA LEU A 280 7.11 -13.72 9.45
C LEU A 280 5.63 -13.54 9.07
N PHE A 281 5.23 -12.30 8.75
CA PHE A 281 3.91 -12.00 8.23
C PHE A 281 3.70 -12.68 6.86
N MET A 282 4.63 -12.55 5.93
CA MET A 282 4.50 -13.17 4.60
C MET A 282 4.48 -14.71 4.66
N TYR A 283 5.29 -15.31 5.52
CA TYR A 283 5.32 -16.76 5.71
C TYR A 283 4.00 -17.31 6.27
N GLY A 284 3.34 -16.58 7.19
CA GLY A 284 2.06 -16.97 7.79
C GLY A 284 0.90 -17.08 6.80
N PHE A 285 1.01 -16.44 5.63
CA PHE A 285 -0.03 -16.44 4.58
C PHE A 285 0.43 -17.16 3.30
N GLY A 286 1.52 -17.94 3.35
CA GLY A 286 2.01 -18.71 2.20
C GLY A 286 2.59 -17.86 1.06
N LEU A 287 3.00 -16.62 1.34
CA LEU A 287 3.61 -15.74 0.35
C LEU A 287 5.14 -15.92 0.36
N CYS A 288 5.72 -16.00 -0.84
CA CYS A 288 7.16 -16.11 -1.03
C CYS A 288 7.82 -14.75 -0.79
N THR A 289 8.76 -14.68 0.17
CA THR A 289 9.50 -13.43 0.44
C THR A 289 10.41 -13.09 -0.74
N HIS A 290 10.87 -11.84 -0.86
CA HIS A 290 11.84 -11.45 -1.89
C HIS A 290 13.13 -12.30 -1.81
N THR A 291 13.57 -12.61 -0.60
CA THR A 291 14.71 -13.50 -0.32
C THR A 291 14.44 -14.91 -0.84
N GLU A 292 13.24 -15.43 -0.60
CA GLU A 292 12.84 -16.77 -1.00
C GLU A 292 12.58 -16.87 -2.51
N HIS A 293 12.03 -15.84 -3.13
CA HIS A 293 11.90 -15.73 -4.58
C HIS A 293 13.30 -15.71 -5.22
N LYS A 294 14.24 -14.96 -4.66
CA LYS A 294 15.63 -14.93 -5.15
C LYS A 294 16.29 -16.31 -5.03
N ARG A 295 16.06 -17.03 -3.92
CA ARG A 295 16.50 -18.42 -3.72
C ARG A 295 15.88 -19.38 -4.75
N LEU A 296 14.57 -19.31 -4.98
CA LEU A 296 13.86 -20.15 -5.95
C LEU A 296 14.27 -19.83 -7.39
N SER A 297 14.57 -18.57 -7.69
CA SER A 297 15.07 -18.13 -8.99
C SER A 297 16.48 -18.68 -9.26
N LEU A 298 17.37 -18.61 -8.26
CA LEU A 298 18.71 -19.20 -8.33
C LEU A 298 18.68 -20.73 -8.43
N ALA A 299 17.76 -21.39 -7.71
CA ALA A 299 17.58 -22.83 -7.84
C ALA A 299 17.10 -23.24 -9.24
N ARG A 300 16.25 -22.42 -9.90
CA ARG A 300 15.80 -22.66 -11.28
C ARG A 300 16.90 -22.45 -12.32
N THR A 301 17.85 -21.56 -12.09
CA THR A 301 18.97 -21.34 -13.02
C THR A 301 20.04 -22.41 -12.91
N MET A 302 20.21 -23.04 -11.74
CA MET A 302 21.15 -24.16 -11.56
C MET A 302 20.67 -25.50 -12.15
N VAL A 303 19.37 -25.68 -12.35
CA VAL A 303 18.80 -26.88 -13.01
C VAL A 303 18.88 -26.81 -14.55
N LYS A 304 19.27 -25.66 -15.12
CA LYS A 304 19.31 -25.42 -16.58
C LYS A 304 20.70 -25.48 -17.23
N ASN A 305 21.74 -25.86 -16.51
CA ASN A 305 23.05 -26.18 -17.09
C ASN A 305 23.34 -27.67 -16.87
N PRO A 306 23.14 -28.54 -17.88
CA PRO A 306 23.73 -29.87 -17.87
C PRO A 306 25.26 -29.84 -17.89
#